data_AF-A0A484MC01-F1
#
_entry.id   AF-A0A484MC01-F1
#
_cell.length_a   1.000
_cell.length_b   1.000
_cell.length_c   1.000
_cell.angle_alpha   90.00
_cell.angle_beta   90.00
_cell.angle_gamma   90.00
#
_symmetry.space_group_name_H-M   'P 1'
#
loop_
_entity.id
_entity.type
_entity.pdbx_description
1 polymer ?
#
loop_
_entity_poly.entity_id
_entity_poly.type
_entity_poly.pdbx_seq_one_letter_code
_entity_poly.pdbx_strand_id
1 'polypeptide(L)'
;MAEDGEEKEEDVQQEEQEDEDIEEASSETDDSFIEDDNELAAEEAELLPEEPLTEEEIEELIAELLEVESKAAEAQEALEQESLAKVEADVRAELAQELTVDDLEVAVAEEMKIYKLEWENALDELETESAQLLEQLDGAGIELPSLYKWIESQAPNSCCTEAWRRRTQWVGSHATSDSSEAVTDAEKYLDIHRP
;
A
#
# COMPACT_ATOMS: atom_id res chain seq x y z
N MET A 1 24.28 -18.41 -45.97
CA MET A 1 25.33 -19.44 -45.83
C MET A 1 26.64 -18.68 -45.70
N ALA A 2 27.28 -18.53 -44.55
CA ALA A 2 27.14 -19.05 -43.18
C ALA A 2 27.45 -17.85 -42.23
N GLU A 3 26.79 -17.62 -41.09
CA GLU A 3 26.85 -18.31 -39.79
C GLU A 3 28.27 -18.61 -39.29
N ASP A 4 28.72 -17.78 -38.34
CA ASP A 4 29.69 -18.00 -37.25
C ASP A 4 29.64 -16.67 -36.44
N GLY A 5 29.28 -16.58 -35.16
CA GLY A 5 29.42 -17.54 -34.07
C GLY A 5 30.51 -17.04 -33.13
N GLU A 6 30.21 -16.14 -32.19
CA GLU A 6 31.04 -15.97 -31.00
C GLU A 6 30.23 -15.39 -29.83
N GLU A 7 29.76 -16.30 -28.99
CA GLU A 7 29.30 -16.06 -27.63
C GLU A 7 30.52 -15.75 -26.75
N LYS A 8 30.41 -14.76 -25.86
CA LYS A 8 31.28 -14.63 -24.70
C LYS A 8 30.44 -14.39 -23.46
N GLU A 9 30.26 -15.47 -22.71
CA GLU A 9 29.95 -15.49 -21.28
C GLU A 9 31.18 -14.96 -20.52
N GLU A 10 30.99 -14.04 -19.58
CA GLU A 10 31.97 -13.74 -18.54
C GLU A 10 31.30 -13.88 -17.16
N ASP A 11 31.69 -14.98 -16.54
CA ASP A 11 31.92 -15.33 -15.14
C ASP A 11 31.39 -14.46 -13.98
N VAL A 12 30.83 -15.20 -13.03
CA VAL A 12 30.39 -14.85 -11.67
C VAL A 12 31.60 -14.59 -10.76
N GLN A 13 31.54 -13.55 -9.95
CA GLN A 13 32.28 -13.52 -8.68
C GLN A 13 31.34 -13.10 -7.54
N GLN A 14 30.96 -14.11 -6.75
CA GLN A 14 30.48 -14.00 -5.39
C GLN A 14 31.73 -13.83 -4.49
N GLU A 15 31.78 -12.75 -3.72
CA GLU A 15 32.61 -12.62 -2.51
C GLU A 15 31.60 -12.46 -1.36
N GLU A 16 31.36 -13.54 -0.62
CA GLU A 16 32.05 -13.96 0.61
C GLU A 16 31.56 -13.20 1.86
N GLN A 17 31.03 -14.05 2.73
CA GLN A 17 30.36 -13.86 4.00
C GLN A 17 31.42 -13.67 5.09
N GLU A 18 31.31 -12.63 5.92
CA GLU A 18 32.08 -12.54 7.16
C GLU A 18 31.11 -12.69 8.34
N ASP A 19 31.17 -13.88 8.95
CA ASP A 19 30.66 -14.19 10.28
C ASP A 19 31.58 -13.54 11.34
N GLU A 20 31.03 -12.68 12.19
CA GLU A 20 31.66 -12.36 13.48
C GLU A 20 30.85 -13.00 14.61
N ASP A 21 31.49 -14.00 15.20
CA ASP A 21 31.04 -14.84 16.30
C ASP A 21 31.69 -14.34 17.62
N ILE A 22 30.99 -14.54 18.74
CA ILE A 22 31.47 -14.51 20.15
C ILE A 22 31.52 -13.09 20.78
N GLU A 23 30.80 -12.77 21.86
CA GLU A 23 31.11 -13.21 23.24
C GLU A 23 29.85 -13.45 24.10
N GLU A 24 29.69 -14.71 24.53
CA GLU A 24 28.98 -15.05 25.77
C GLU A 24 29.78 -14.54 26.96
N ALA A 25 29.20 -13.66 27.78
CA ALA A 25 29.71 -13.32 29.10
C ALA A 25 28.69 -13.71 30.17
N SER A 26 29.01 -14.83 30.80
CA SER A 26 28.68 -15.34 32.12
C SER A 26 27.55 -14.71 32.94
N SER A 27 26.63 -15.61 33.31
CA SER A 27 25.82 -15.60 34.53
C SER A 27 26.64 -15.29 35.78
N GLU A 28 26.21 -14.27 36.52
CA GLU A 28 26.46 -14.15 37.96
C GLU A 28 25.18 -13.64 38.64
N THR A 29 24.59 -14.55 39.43
CA THR A 29 23.49 -14.31 40.34
C THR A 29 24.06 -13.62 41.58
N ASP A 30 23.68 -12.37 41.85
CA ASP A 30 23.90 -11.74 43.15
C ASP A 30 22.55 -11.29 43.72
N ASP A 31 22.06 -12.13 44.63
CA ASP A 31 20.91 -11.91 45.49
C ASP A 31 21.32 -10.93 46.59
N SER A 32 20.96 -9.66 46.43
CA SER A 32 21.03 -8.68 47.51
C SER A 32 19.64 -8.12 47.78
N PHE A 33 18.95 -8.82 48.67
CA PHE A 33 17.83 -8.33 49.48
C PHE A 33 18.07 -6.89 49.96
N ILE A 34 17.33 -5.94 49.41
CA ILE A 34 17.10 -4.61 49.97
C ILE A 34 15.58 -4.39 49.99
N GLU A 35 14.98 -4.62 51.15
CA GLU A 35 13.76 -3.93 51.56
C GLU A 35 14.10 -2.44 51.64
N ASP A 36 13.68 -1.67 50.63
CA ASP A 36 13.51 -0.23 50.80
C ASP A 36 12.06 0.12 50.44
N ASP A 37 11.40 0.58 51.48
CA ASP A 37 10.02 1.02 51.60
C ASP A 37 9.85 2.28 50.75
N ASN A 38 9.79 2.11 49.43
CA ASN A 38 9.41 3.18 48.53
C ASN A 38 7.92 3.02 48.22
N GLU A 39 7.10 3.70 49.01
CA GLU A 39 5.75 4.14 48.65
C GLU A 39 5.82 4.94 47.33
N LEU A 40 6.12 4.28 46.21
CA LEU A 40 5.58 4.70 44.94
C LEU A 40 4.12 4.33 45.05
N ALA A 41 3.31 5.34 45.39
CA ALA A 41 1.94 5.40 44.97
C ALA A 41 1.93 4.93 43.52
N ALA A 42 1.57 3.66 43.34
CA ALA A 42 0.93 3.23 42.13
C ALA A 42 -0.30 4.14 42.08
N GLU A 43 -0.14 5.29 41.41
CA GLU A 43 -1.23 5.77 40.60
C GLU A 43 -1.52 4.59 39.70
N GLU A 44 -2.41 3.71 40.17
CA GLU A 44 -3.43 3.10 39.34
C GLU A 44 -3.91 4.27 38.49
N ALA A 45 -3.24 4.48 37.36
CA ALA A 45 -3.90 4.95 36.18
C ALA A 45 -5.04 3.95 36.04
N GLU A 46 -6.20 4.33 36.60
CA GLU A 46 -7.48 3.76 36.28
C GLU A 46 -7.45 3.67 34.76
N LEU A 47 -7.14 2.47 34.26
CA LEU A 47 -7.37 2.08 32.90
C LEU A 47 -8.90 2.10 32.81
N LEU A 48 -9.44 3.32 32.64
CA LEU A 48 -10.82 3.51 32.27
C LEU A 48 -11.00 2.58 31.08
N PRO A 49 -11.93 1.60 31.15
CA PRO A 49 -12.20 0.77 30.01
C PRO A 49 -12.54 1.74 28.87
N GLU A 50 -11.77 1.71 27.79
CA GLU A 50 -12.10 2.45 26.58
C GLU A 50 -13.56 2.11 26.29
N GLU A 51 -14.40 3.13 26.40
CA GLU A 51 -15.82 2.97 26.19
C GLU A 51 -15.98 2.49 24.75
N PRO A 52 -16.70 1.39 24.49
CA PRO A 52 -16.81 0.86 23.14
C PRO A 52 -17.38 1.96 22.25
N LEU A 53 -16.78 2.17 21.09
CA LEU A 53 -17.23 3.13 20.09
C LEU A 53 -18.73 2.96 19.86
N THR A 54 -19.43 4.09 19.80
CA THR A 54 -20.84 4.13 19.47
C THR A 54 -21.05 3.84 17.99
N GLU A 55 -22.25 3.41 17.62
CA GLU A 55 -22.59 3.18 16.21
C GLU A 55 -22.40 4.44 15.35
N GLU A 56 -22.65 5.64 15.91
CA GLU A 56 -22.47 6.91 15.21
C GLU A 56 -21.00 7.19 14.90
N GLU A 57 -20.09 6.92 15.85
CA GLU A 57 -18.64 7.04 15.64
C GLU A 57 -18.13 6.02 14.62
N ILE A 58 -18.68 4.80 14.61
CA ILE A 58 -18.35 3.77 13.61
C ILE A 58 -18.82 4.22 12.21
N GLU A 59 -20.03 4.77 12.09
CA GLU A 59 -20.54 5.33 10.83
C GLU A 59 -19.68 6.50 10.34
N GLU A 60 -19.19 7.35 11.24
CA GLU A 60 -18.27 8.46 10.93
C GLU A 60 -16.91 7.93 10.44
N LEU A 61 -16.32 6.95 11.11
CA LEU A 61 -15.07 6.29 10.69
C LEU A 61 -15.20 5.65 9.30
N ILE A 62 -16.34 5.00 9.01
CA ILE A 62 -16.61 4.43 7.69
C ILE A 62 -16.73 5.54 6.63
N ALA A 63 -17.39 6.66 6.95
CA ALA A 63 -17.52 7.79 6.04
C ALA A 63 -16.16 8.44 5.75
N GLU A 64 -15.33 8.61 6.77
CA GLU A 64 -13.96 9.11 6.65
C GLU A 64 -13.10 8.17 5.81
N LEU A 65 -13.16 6.86 6.07
CA LEU A 65 -12.47 5.85 5.26
C LEU A 65 -12.87 5.96 3.78
N LEU A 66 -14.16 6.08 3.49
CA LEU A 66 -14.63 6.24 2.10
C LEU A 66 -14.12 7.52 1.44
N GLU A 67 -13.99 8.62 2.18
CA GLU A 67 -13.43 9.86 1.67
C GLU A 67 -11.93 9.72 1.38
N VAL A 68 -11.17 9.14 2.32
CA VAL A 68 -9.73 8.88 2.18
C VAL A 68 -9.47 7.97 0.99
N GLU A 69 -10.20 6.87 0.87
CA GLU A 69 -10.10 5.94 -0.28
C GLU A 69 -10.46 6.63 -1.60
N SER A 70 -11.46 7.52 -1.61
CA SER A 70 -11.80 8.30 -2.81
C SER A 70 -10.68 9.24 -3.22
N LYS A 71 -10.01 9.91 -2.27
CA LYS A 71 -8.86 10.79 -2.54
C LYS A 71 -7.65 9.98 -2.97
N ALA A 72 -7.43 8.80 -2.38
CA ALA A 72 -6.34 7.90 -2.76
C ALA A 72 -6.53 7.44 -4.21
N ALA A 73 -7.75 7.09 -4.61
CA ALA A 73 -8.07 6.76 -5.99
C ALA A 73 -7.82 7.94 -6.95
N GLU A 74 -8.16 9.17 -6.56
CA GLU A 74 -7.85 10.38 -7.36
C GLU A 74 -6.34 10.60 -7.50
N ALA A 75 -5.58 10.50 -6.41
CA ALA A 75 -4.12 10.63 -6.43
C ALA A 75 -3.47 9.57 -7.33
N GLN A 76 -3.94 8.32 -7.25
CA GLN A 76 -3.50 7.24 -8.11
C GLN A 76 -3.86 7.52 -9.58
N GLU A 77 -5.07 8.02 -9.88
CA GLU A 77 -5.47 8.44 -11.23
C GLU A 77 -4.60 9.60 -11.76
N ALA A 78 -4.22 10.57 -10.93
CA ALA A 78 -3.36 11.69 -11.30
C ALA A 78 -1.94 11.25 -11.66
N LEU A 79 -1.44 10.21 -11.00
CA LEU A 79 -0.13 9.59 -11.25
C LEU A 79 -0.12 8.64 -12.46
N GLU A 80 -1.26 8.36 -13.10
CA GLU A 80 -1.28 7.52 -14.28
C GLU A 80 -0.67 8.19 -15.52
N GLN A 81 -0.13 7.38 -16.42
CA GLN A 81 0.55 7.85 -17.62
C GLN A 81 -0.33 8.73 -18.53
N GLU A 82 -1.63 8.44 -18.62
CA GLU A 82 -2.59 9.25 -19.39
C GLU A 82 -2.73 10.65 -18.80
N SER A 83 -2.91 10.74 -17.48
CA SER A 83 -3.03 11.99 -16.73
C SER A 83 -1.73 12.78 -16.75
N LEU A 84 -0.59 12.14 -16.47
CA LEU A 84 0.73 12.75 -16.49
C LEU A 84 1.10 13.32 -17.87
N ALA A 85 0.80 12.60 -18.95
CA ALA A 85 1.08 13.07 -20.30
C ALA A 85 0.25 14.33 -20.65
N LYS A 86 -0.98 14.41 -20.14
CA LYS A 86 -1.83 15.59 -20.32
C LYS A 86 -1.26 16.78 -19.55
N VAL A 87 -0.92 16.61 -18.28
CA VAL A 87 -0.32 17.66 -17.45
C VAL A 87 1.02 18.11 -18.02
N GLU A 88 1.88 17.19 -18.47
CA GLU A 88 3.16 17.53 -19.10
C GLU A 88 2.97 18.37 -20.37
N ALA A 89 1.96 18.04 -21.19
CA ALA A 89 1.66 18.84 -22.38
C ALA A 89 1.21 20.26 -22.02
N ASP A 90 0.39 20.41 -20.98
CA ASP A 90 -0.08 21.70 -20.49
C ASP A 90 1.10 22.51 -19.90
N VAL A 91 1.90 21.91 -19.02
CA VAL A 91 3.12 22.51 -18.42
C VAL A 91 4.10 22.95 -19.52
N ARG A 92 4.37 22.10 -20.51
CA ARG A 92 5.26 22.45 -21.63
C ARG A 92 4.70 23.61 -22.45
N ALA A 93 3.38 23.66 -22.69
CA ALA A 93 2.75 24.75 -23.43
C ALA A 93 2.77 26.09 -22.67
N GLU A 94 2.67 26.06 -21.35
CA GLU A 94 2.79 27.23 -20.49
C GLU A 94 4.23 27.75 -20.45
N LEU A 95 5.19 26.87 -20.12
CA LEU A 95 6.60 27.24 -19.99
C LEU A 95 7.23 27.69 -21.32
N ALA A 96 6.77 27.17 -22.47
CA ALA A 96 7.27 27.59 -23.79
C ALA A 96 6.95 29.06 -24.13
N GLN A 97 6.07 29.72 -23.39
CA GLN A 97 5.77 31.14 -23.56
C GLN A 97 6.87 32.03 -22.95
N GLU A 98 7.64 31.51 -22.00
CA GLU A 98 8.57 32.29 -21.17
C GLU A 98 10.03 31.84 -21.32
N LEU A 99 10.27 30.56 -21.64
CA LEU A 99 11.60 29.95 -21.66
C LEU A 99 12.15 29.70 -23.07
N THR A 100 13.47 29.61 -23.16
CA THR A 100 14.15 29.16 -24.38
C THR A 100 14.04 27.65 -24.52
N VAL A 101 14.23 27.11 -25.73
CA VAL A 101 14.11 25.66 -25.99
C VAL A 101 15.09 24.84 -25.14
N ASP A 102 16.31 25.35 -24.92
CA ASP A 102 17.32 24.64 -24.14
C ASP A 102 16.98 24.59 -22.63
N ASP A 103 16.34 25.65 -22.11
CA ASP A 103 15.90 25.71 -20.70
C ASP A 103 14.54 25.03 -20.47
N LEU A 104 13.70 24.94 -21.51
CA LEU A 104 12.33 24.45 -21.45
C LEU A 104 12.25 22.99 -21.00
N GLU A 105 13.04 22.09 -21.60
CA GLU A 105 12.96 20.66 -21.25
C GLU A 105 13.46 20.39 -19.83
N VAL A 106 14.43 21.19 -19.34
CA VAL A 106 14.89 21.10 -17.94
C VAL A 106 13.79 21.55 -16.99
N ALA A 107 13.16 22.71 -17.27
CA ALA A 107 12.08 23.23 -16.46
C ALA A 107 10.85 22.30 -16.45
N VAL A 108 10.44 21.76 -17.61
CA VAL A 108 9.35 20.78 -17.69
C VAL A 108 9.68 19.53 -16.87
N ALA A 109 10.90 19.02 -16.95
CA ALA A 109 11.30 17.85 -16.17
C ALA A 109 11.32 18.12 -14.66
N GLU A 110 11.75 19.30 -14.22
CA GLU A 110 11.75 19.71 -12.82
C GLU A 110 10.32 19.88 -12.29
N GLU A 111 9.45 20.60 -13.00
CA GLU A 111 8.04 20.78 -12.64
C GLU A 111 7.30 19.44 -12.59
N MET A 112 7.46 18.59 -13.60
CA MET A 112 6.83 17.26 -13.60
C MET A 112 7.37 16.36 -12.49
N LYS A 113 8.63 16.53 -12.08
CA LYS A 113 9.18 15.81 -10.92
C LYS A 113 8.55 16.28 -9.62
N ILE A 114 8.39 17.59 -9.44
CA ILE A 114 7.74 18.16 -8.26
C ILE A 114 6.28 17.71 -8.20
N TYR A 115 5.54 17.83 -9.31
CA TYR A 115 4.15 17.40 -9.41
C TYR A 115 3.96 15.94 -9.02
N LYS A 116 4.81 15.03 -9.52
CA LYS A 116 4.75 13.61 -9.14
C LYS A 116 5.04 13.40 -7.67
N LEU A 117 6.09 14.04 -7.14
CA LEU A 117 6.46 13.93 -5.74
C LEU A 117 5.33 14.41 -4.81
N GLU A 118 4.63 15.49 -5.16
CA GLU A 118 3.50 15.99 -4.39
C GLU A 118 2.35 14.99 -4.33
N TRP A 119 2.00 14.37 -5.46
CA TRP A 119 0.98 13.33 -5.50
C TRP A 119 1.41 12.02 -4.83
N GLU A 120 2.68 11.63 -4.96
CA GLU A 120 3.25 10.47 -4.26
C GLU A 120 3.20 10.67 -2.74
N ASN A 121 3.63 11.83 -2.24
CA ASN A 121 3.53 12.16 -0.82
C ASN A 121 2.07 12.18 -0.33
N ALA A 122 1.16 12.78 -1.11
CA ALA A 122 -0.26 12.78 -0.77
C ALA A 122 -0.83 11.36 -0.72
N LEU A 123 -0.41 10.48 -1.63
CA LEU A 123 -0.81 9.07 -1.62
C LEU A 123 -0.27 8.34 -0.39
N ASP A 124 1.01 8.52 -0.04
CA ASP A 124 1.61 7.92 1.16
C ASP A 124 0.89 8.35 2.46
N GLU A 125 0.50 9.62 2.56
CA GLU A 125 -0.28 10.15 3.67
C GLU A 125 -1.68 9.51 3.75
N LEU A 126 -2.39 9.44 2.62
CA LEU A 126 -3.72 8.82 2.52
C LEU A 126 -3.68 7.31 2.81
N GLU A 127 -2.64 6.60 2.37
CA GLU A 127 -2.45 5.18 2.67
C GLU A 127 -2.19 4.95 4.17
N THR A 128 -1.43 5.84 4.80
CA THR A 128 -1.20 5.82 6.25
C THR A 128 -2.49 6.09 7.03
N GLU A 129 -3.27 7.08 6.61
CA GLU A 129 -4.56 7.43 7.21
C GLU A 129 -5.58 6.29 7.06
N SER A 130 -5.70 5.71 5.86
CA SER A 130 -6.55 4.55 5.60
C SER A 130 -6.18 3.37 6.51
N ALA A 131 -4.89 3.07 6.65
CA ALA A 131 -4.43 2.00 7.54
C ALA A 131 -4.84 2.24 9.01
N GLN A 132 -4.74 3.48 9.49
CA GLN A 132 -5.15 3.85 10.86
C GLN A 132 -6.67 3.75 11.06
N LEU A 133 -7.47 4.15 10.06
CA LEU A 133 -8.92 4.03 10.11
C LEU A 133 -9.36 2.56 10.11
N LEU A 134 -8.72 1.72 9.30
CA LEU A 134 -8.98 0.28 9.27
C LEU A 134 -8.62 -0.41 10.59
N GLU A 135 -7.51 -0.01 11.22
CA GLU A 135 -7.12 -0.50 12.55
C GLU A 135 -8.17 -0.12 13.62
N GLN A 136 -8.67 1.11 13.59
CA GLN A 136 -9.74 1.56 14.51
C GLN A 136 -11.04 0.78 14.28
N LEU A 137 -11.42 0.54 13.03
CA LEU A 137 -12.61 -0.25 12.68
C LEU A 137 -12.47 -1.71 13.11
N ASP A 138 -11.30 -2.33 12.92
CA ASP A 138 -11.02 -3.69 13.40
C ASP A 138 -11.06 -3.74 14.95
N GLY A 139 -10.49 -2.74 15.62
CA GLY A 139 -10.56 -2.57 17.08
C GLY A 139 -11.99 -2.40 17.60
N ALA A 140 -12.87 -1.77 16.81
CA ALA A 140 -14.31 -1.66 17.08
C ALA A 140 -15.08 -2.97 16.84
N GLY A 141 -14.43 -4.02 16.31
CA GLY A 141 -15.05 -5.30 16.00
C GLY A 141 -15.78 -5.35 14.65
N ILE A 142 -15.50 -4.41 13.74
CA ILE A 142 -16.03 -4.43 12.37
C ILE A 142 -15.25 -5.46 11.55
N GLU A 143 -15.97 -6.41 10.97
CA GLU A 143 -15.37 -7.40 10.07
C GLU A 143 -14.99 -6.73 8.73
N LEU A 144 -13.72 -6.36 8.56
CA LEU A 144 -13.20 -5.68 7.37
C LEU A 144 -13.60 -6.37 6.04
N PRO A 145 -13.54 -7.71 5.89
CA PRO A 145 -14.04 -8.39 4.69
C PRO A 145 -15.49 -8.08 4.32
N SER A 146 -16.37 -7.93 5.31
CA SER A 146 -17.78 -7.60 5.11
C SER A 146 -17.96 -6.12 4.78
N LEU A 147 -17.15 -5.25 5.40
CA LEU A 147 -17.09 -3.82 5.07
C LEU A 147 -16.67 -3.61 3.61
N TYR A 148 -15.57 -4.22 3.15
CA TYR A 148 -15.10 -4.07 1.77
C TYR A 148 -16.14 -4.55 0.75
N LYS A 149 -16.81 -5.68 1.00
CA LYS A 149 -17.91 -6.14 0.12
C LYS A 149 -19.05 -5.13 0.04
N TRP A 150 -19.36 -4.47 1.16
CA TRP A 150 -20.38 -3.43 1.19
C TRP A 150 -19.91 -2.20 0.41
N ILE A 151 -18.68 -1.73 0.62
CA ILE A 151 -18.08 -0.60 -0.11
C ILE A 151 -18.09 -0.88 -1.63
N GLU A 152 -17.60 -2.06 -2.05
CA GLU A 152 -17.59 -2.49 -3.44
C GLU A 152 -19.00 -2.53 -4.06
N SER A 153 -20.02 -2.90 -3.29
CA SER A 153 -21.40 -2.91 -3.77
C SER A 153 -21.97 -1.51 -4.03
N GLN A 154 -21.36 -0.48 -3.43
CA GLN A 154 -21.78 0.92 -3.54
C GLN A 154 -20.91 1.72 -4.52
N ALA A 155 -19.80 1.16 -5.00
CA ALA A 155 -18.84 1.87 -5.85
C ALA A 155 -19.46 2.27 -7.21
N PRO A 156 -19.55 3.58 -7.53
CA PRO A 156 -19.99 4.03 -8.85
C PRO A 156 -18.93 3.80 -9.93
N ASN A 157 -19.35 3.65 -11.19
CA ASN A 157 -18.47 3.49 -12.36
C ASN A 157 -17.72 4.78 -12.79
N SER A 158 -17.42 5.69 -11.88
CA SER A 158 -17.00 7.07 -12.19
C SER A 158 -15.50 7.29 -12.34
N CYS A 159 -14.73 6.27 -12.72
CA CYS A 159 -13.29 6.39 -12.93
C CYS A 159 -12.96 7.27 -14.15
N CYS A 160 -11.98 8.16 -14.03
CA CYS A 160 -11.64 9.10 -15.10
C CYS A 160 -10.74 8.46 -16.15
N THR A 161 -9.85 7.55 -15.78
CA THR A 161 -8.88 6.93 -16.69
C THR A 161 -9.30 5.53 -17.16
N GLU A 162 -8.71 5.10 -18.28
CA GLU A 162 -9.00 3.78 -18.86
C GLU A 162 -8.45 2.62 -18.03
N ALA A 163 -7.35 2.79 -17.30
CA ALA A 163 -6.76 1.75 -16.49
C ALA A 163 -7.66 1.41 -15.28
N TRP A 164 -8.19 2.43 -14.60
CA TRP A 164 -9.15 2.27 -13.53
C TRP A 164 -10.48 1.67 -14.00
N ARG A 165 -10.99 2.12 -15.15
CA ARG A 165 -12.20 1.55 -15.75
C ARG A 165 -12.07 0.06 -16.06
N ARG A 166 -10.88 -0.42 -16.43
CA ARG A 166 -10.61 -1.84 -16.68
C ARG A 166 -10.44 -2.64 -15.39
N ARG A 167 -9.90 -2.03 -14.34
CA ARG A 167 -9.73 -2.69 -13.02
C ARG A 167 -11.08 -3.03 -12.39
N THR A 168 -12.07 -2.16 -12.53
CA THR A 168 -13.44 -2.38 -12.01
C THR A 168 -14.30 -3.28 -12.90
N GLN A 169 -13.82 -3.69 -14.08
CA GLN A 169 -14.58 -4.53 -15.02
C GLN A 169 -14.96 -5.92 -14.46
N TRP A 170 -14.25 -6.39 -13.42
CA TRP A 170 -14.56 -7.66 -12.74
C TRP A 170 -15.71 -7.55 -11.73
N VAL A 171 -16.05 -6.34 -11.26
CA VAL A 171 -17.11 -6.12 -10.28
C VAL A 171 -18.46 -6.46 -10.93
N GLY A 172 -19.15 -7.48 -10.39
CA GLY A 172 -20.41 -7.99 -10.94
C GLY A 172 -20.27 -8.96 -12.12
N SER A 173 -19.05 -9.27 -12.57
CA SER A 173 -18.81 -10.32 -13.55
C SER A 173 -18.90 -11.69 -12.89
N HIS A 174 -19.86 -12.52 -13.31
CA HIS A 174 -19.96 -13.89 -12.83
C HIS A 174 -18.78 -14.73 -13.32
N ALA A 175 -18.26 -15.60 -12.45
CA ALA A 175 -17.27 -16.61 -12.83
C ALA A 175 -17.75 -17.36 -14.07
N THR A 176 -16.92 -17.39 -15.11
CA THR A 176 -17.24 -18.09 -16.36
C THR A 176 -17.23 -19.60 -16.12
N SER A 177 -17.88 -20.36 -17.00
CA SER A 177 -17.82 -21.83 -16.96
C SER A 177 -16.38 -22.34 -16.90
N ASP A 178 -15.49 -21.68 -17.63
CA ASP A 178 -14.10 -22.08 -17.78
C ASP A 178 -13.31 -21.89 -16.48
N SER A 179 -13.59 -20.85 -15.70
CA SER A 179 -12.96 -20.66 -14.39
C SER A 179 -13.49 -21.67 -13.37
N SER A 180 -14.78 -21.99 -13.42
CA SER A 180 -15.36 -23.03 -12.55
C SER A 180 -14.78 -24.42 -12.86
N GLU A 181 -14.57 -24.75 -14.14
CA GLU A 181 -13.95 -26.00 -14.57
C GLU A 181 -12.50 -26.08 -14.08
N ALA A 182 -11.72 -24.99 -14.24
CA ALA A 182 -10.35 -24.90 -13.75
C ALA A 182 -10.23 -25.10 -12.22
N VAL A 183 -11.16 -24.53 -11.44
CA VAL A 183 -11.21 -24.76 -9.98
C VAL A 183 -11.49 -26.23 -9.68
N THR A 184 -12.48 -26.84 -10.33
CA THR A 184 -12.81 -28.25 -10.08
C THR A 184 -11.68 -29.20 -10.48
N ASP A 185 -10.90 -28.86 -11.51
CA ASP A 185 -9.77 -29.68 -11.94
C ASP A 185 -8.58 -29.54 -10.97
N ALA A 186 -8.34 -28.33 -10.45
CA ALA A 186 -7.37 -28.07 -9.40
C ALA A 186 -7.73 -28.78 -8.08
N GLU A 187 -9.01 -28.78 -7.69
CA GLU A 187 -9.51 -29.52 -6.51
C GLU A 187 -9.28 -31.03 -6.65
N LYS A 188 -9.62 -31.62 -7.80
CA LYS A 188 -9.33 -33.05 -8.06
C LYS A 188 -7.84 -33.35 -7.99
N TYR A 189 -7.00 -32.45 -8.51
CA TYR A 189 -5.55 -32.61 -8.42
C TYR A 189 -5.09 -32.59 -6.96
N LEU A 190 -5.57 -31.66 -6.14
CA LEU A 190 -5.24 -31.60 -4.72
C LEU A 190 -5.72 -32.84 -3.96
N ASP A 191 -6.92 -33.36 -4.24
CA ASP A 191 -7.43 -34.59 -3.62
C ASP A 191 -6.56 -35.81 -3.94
N ILE A 192 -5.98 -35.88 -5.14
CA ILE A 192 -5.07 -36.97 -5.54
C ILE A 192 -3.71 -36.83 -4.85
N HIS A 193 -3.22 -35.59 -4.68
CA HIS A 193 -1.86 -35.31 -4.24
C HIS A 193 -1.73 -34.96 -2.75
N ARG A 194 -2.84 -34.75 -2.05
CA ARG A 194 -2.90 -34.49 -0.61
C ARG A 194 -3.96 -35.39 0.06
N PRO A 195 -3.72 -36.72 0.15
CA PRO A 195 -4.63 -37.64 0.82
C PRO A 195 -4.71 -37.43 2.33
#